data_AF-A0A355B1W8-F1
#
_entry.id   AF-A0A355B1W8-F1
#
_cell.length_a   1.000
_cell.length_b   1.000
_cell.length_c   1.000
_cell.angle_alpha   90.00
_cell.angle_beta   90.00
_cell.angle_gamma   90.00
#
_symmetry.space_group_name_H-M   'P 1'
#
loop_
_entity.id
_entity.type
_entity.pdbx_description
1 polymer ?
#
loop_
_entity_poly.entity_id
_entity_poly.type
_entity_poly.pdbx_seq_one_letter_code
_entity_poly.pdbx_strand_id
1 'polypeptide(L)'
;MGSAPMAARSFPVEARMAFIRTVDESEAVGEVKAHYDAQTERAGRVGNIHKIYSIKPSLLQAYYSFSRAVTFGATSLGRRREEMLAVAISSMLKCKY
;
A
#
# COMPACT_ATOMS: atom_id res chain seq x y z
N MET A 1 -25.76 26.47 -18.85
CA MET A 1 -24.39 26.20 -18.36
C MET A 1 -24.38 24.79 -17.79
N GLY A 2 -24.01 23.81 -18.61
CA GLY A 2 -24.22 22.39 -18.35
C GLY A 2 -23.14 21.80 -17.44
N SER A 3 -23.57 21.13 -16.36
CA SER A 3 -22.72 20.20 -15.61
C SER A 3 -22.60 18.92 -16.42
N ALA A 4 -21.43 18.68 -17.01
CA ALA A 4 -21.14 17.39 -17.62
C ALA A 4 -21.11 16.30 -16.54
N PRO A 5 -21.69 15.11 -16.78
CA PRO A 5 -21.61 14.01 -15.84
C PRO A 5 -20.17 13.50 -15.82
N MET A 6 -19.65 13.16 -14.64
CA MET A 6 -18.40 12.38 -14.53
C MET A 6 -18.64 11.02 -15.17
N ALA A 7 -18.33 10.91 -16.46
CA ALA A 7 -18.37 9.65 -17.19
C ALA A 7 -17.53 8.62 -16.44
N ALA A 8 -18.17 7.54 -16.01
CA ALA A 8 -17.50 6.35 -15.50
C ALA A 8 -16.63 5.79 -16.63
N ARG A 9 -15.35 6.17 -16.63
CA ARG A 9 -14.36 5.65 -17.56
C ARG A 9 -14.05 4.21 -17.14
N SER A 10 -14.58 3.25 -17.88
CA SER A 10 -14.17 1.85 -17.80
C SER A 10 -12.73 1.74 -18.29
N PHE A 11 -11.81 1.39 -17.39
CA PHE A 11 -10.41 1.13 -17.73
C PHE A 11 -10.15 -0.38 -17.72
N PRO A 12 -9.42 -0.92 -18.71
CA PRO A 12 -9.15 -2.35 -18.79
C PRO A 12 -8.41 -2.83 -17.54
N VAL A 13 -8.89 -3.93 -16.96
CA VAL A 13 -8.29 -4.65 -15.83
C VAL A 13 -7.17 -5.54 -16.38
N GLU A 14 -6.13 -4.98 -16.99
CA GLU A 14 -4.95 -5.76 -17.36
C GLU A 14 -3.83 -5.55 -16.33
N ALA A 15 -3.46 -6.67 -15.69
CA ALA A 15 -2.34 -6.88 -14.77
C ALA A 15 -2.24 -5.97 -13.51
N ARG A 16 -3.34 -5.43 -12.99
CA ARG A 16 -3.30 -4.68 -11.72
C ARG A 16 -3.50 -5.59 -10.51
N MET A 17 -2.53 -5.61 -9.60
CA MET A 17 -2.63 -6.23 -8.27
C MET A 17 -3.73 -5.60 -7.39
N ALA A 18 -4.31 -4.47 -7.79
CA ALA A 18 -5.36 -3.76 -7.08
C ALA A 18 -6.46 -3.26 -8.04
N PHE A 19 -7.70 -3.17 -7.53
CA PHE A 19 -8.86 -2.69 -8.29
C PHE A 19 -8.91 -1.16 -8.44
N ILE A 20 -8.07 -0.44 -7.69
CA ILE A 20 -7.98 1.02 -7.73
C ILE A 20 -6.76 1.45 -8.55
N ARG A 21 -6.76 2.71 -8.99
CA ARG A 21 -5.57 3.32 -9.58
C ARG A 21 -4.47 3.41 -8.54
N THR A 22 -3.26 3.02 -8.94
CA THR A 22 -2.02 3.21 -8.18
C THR A 22 -1.02 3.98 -9.03
N VAL A 23 -0.01 4.58 -8.40
CA VAL A 23 1.12 5.24 -9.08
C VAL A 23 2.27 4.26 -9.12
N ASP A 24 2.79 3.98 -10.32
CA ASP A 24 3.96 3.14 -10.50
C ASP A 24 5.24 3.85 -10.02
N GLU A 25 6.30 3.08 -9.74
CA GLU A 25 7.60 3.62 -9.33
C GLU A 25 8.22 4.56 -10.36
N SER A 26 8.05 4.27 -11.66
CA SER A 26 8.54 5.11 -12.76
C SER A 26 7.79 6.44 -12.91
N GLU A 27 6.54 6.50 -12.43
CA GLU A 27 5.66 7.67 -12.53
C GLU A 27 5.60 8.47 -11.21
N ALA A 28 6.20 7.95 -10.14
CA ALA A 28 6.13 8.56 -8.82
C ALA A 28 6.87 9.89 -8.79
N VAL A 29 6.24 10.90 -8.17
CA VAL A 29 6.82 12.23 -7.93
C VAL A 29 6.52 12.69 -6.50
N GLY A 30 7.21 13.73 -6.03
CA GLY A 30 6.98 14.35 -4.73
C GLY A 30 7.05 13.36 -3.56
N GLU A 31 6.09 13.44 -2.63
CA GLU A 31 6.03 12.61 -1.42
C GLU A 31 5.94 11.11 -1.72
N VAL A 32 5.24 10.72 -2.78
CA VAL A 32 5.12 9.30 -3.17
C VAL A 32 6.47 8.76 -3.62
N LYS A 33 7.21 9.53 -4.43
CA LYS A 33 8.56 9.14 -4.87
C LYS A 33 9.51 9.02 -3.70
N ALA A 34 9.55 10.01 -2.82
CA ALA A 34 10.41 9.99 -1.64
C ALA A 34 10.14 8.75 -0.78
N HIS A 35 8.86 8.38 -0.59
CA HIS A 35 8.49 7.16 0.12
C HIS A 35 8.95 5.89 -0.59
N TYR A 36 8.74 5.81 -1.90
CA TYR A 36 9.13 4.64 -2.69
C TYR A 36 10.63 4.44 -2.72
N ASP A 37 11.40 5.51 -2.93
CA ASP A 37 12.86 5.46 -2.93
C ASP A 37 13.38 4.95 -1.57
N ALA A 38 12.83 5.45 -0.45
CA ALA A 38 13.18 4.98 0.89
C ALA A 38 12.82 3.50 1.13
N GLN A 39 11.70 3.03 0.56
CA GLN A 39 11.29 1.63 0.65
C GLN A 39 12.18 0.72 -0.20
N THR A 40 12.59 1.17 -1.38
CA THR A 40 13.54 0.46 -2.25
C THR A 40 14.91 0.37 -1.60
N GLU A 41 15.42 1.46 -1.00
CA GLU A 41 16.68 1.43 -0.26
C GLU A 41 16.63 0.45 0.93
N ARG A 42 15.52 0.45 1.68
CA ARG A 42 15.36 -0.41 2.86
C ARG A 42 15.12 -1.89 2.53
N ALA A 43 14.34 -2.19 1.51
CA ALA A 43 13.78 -3.54 1.28
C ALA A 43 14.00 -4.08 -0.15
N GLY A 44 14.69 -3.32 -1.01
CA GLY A 44 14.98 -3.67 -2.40
C GLY A 44 13.80 -3.55 -3.35
N ARG A 45 12.59 -3.22 -2.86
CA ARG A 45 11.36 -3.09 -3.67
C ARG A 45 10.28 -2.31 -2.95
N VAL A 46 9.34 -1.76 -3.72
CA VAL A 46 8.09 -1.19 -3.19
C VAL A 46 7.00 -2.26 -3.17
N GLY A 47 6.50 -2.61 -1.99
CA GLY A 47 5.37 -3.53 -1.85
C GLY A 47 4.07 -2.93 -2.38
N ASN A 48 3.19 -3.73 -2.98
CA ASN A 48 1.92 -3.25 -3.55
C ASN A 48 1.02 -2.57 -2.49
N ILE A 49 1.14 -2.95 -1.22
CA ILE A 49 0.43 -2.29 -0.11
C ILE A 49 0.80 -0.80 0.03
N HIS A 50 2.02 -0.38 -0.36
CA HIS A 50 2.38 1.04 -0.42
C HIS A 50 1.73 1.70 -1.64
N LYS A 51 1.69 0.98 -2.76
CA LYS A 51 1.16 1.48 -4.02
C LYS A 51 -0.35 1.78 -3.96
N ILE A 52 -1.13 1.03 -3.17
CA ILE A 52 -2.56 1.31 -3.02
C ILE A 52 -2.86 2.64 -2.31
N TYR A 53 -1.95 3.15 -1.48
CA TYR A 53 -2.12 4.44 -0.81
C TYR A 53 -1.54 5.62 -1.60
N SER A 54 -0.88 5.37 -2.74
CA SER A 54 -0.16 6.40 -3.50
C SER A 54 -1.06 7.53 -4.01
N ILE A 55 -2.36 7.27 -4.17
CA ILE A 55 -3.36 8.27 -4.55
C ILE A 55 -3.61 9.34 -3.47
N LYS A 56 -3.19 9.08 -2.22
CA LYS A 56 -3.33 9.99 -1.09
C LYS A 56 -2.05 9.94 -0.24
N PRO A 57 -1.03 10.76 -0.56
CA PRO A 57 0.29 10.69 0.07
C PRO A 57 0.27 10.84 1.61
N SER A 58 -0.58 11.72 2.14
CA SER A 58 -0.75 11.87 3.58
C SER A 58 -1.26 10.60 4.28
N LEU A 59 -2.14 9.83 3.62
CA LEU A 59 -2.61 8.55 4.12
C LEU A 59 -1.52 7.48 4.02
N LEU A 60 -0.73 7.47 2.95
CA LEU A 60 0.42 6.57 2.79
C LEU A 60 1.39 6.72 3.97
N GLN A 61 1.73 7.97 4.33
CA GLN A 61 2.64 8.25 5.45
C GLN A 61 2.04 7.84 6.80
N ALA A 62 0.76 8.15 7.03
CA ALA A 62 0.08 7.78 8.26
C ALA A 62 -0.01 6.25 8.43
N TYR A 63 -0.42 5.53 7.38
CA TYR A 63 -0.50 4.07 7.39
C TYR A 63 0.88 3.45 7.61
N TYR A 64 1.92 3.94 6.92
CA TYR A 64 3.26 3.41 7.07
C TYR A 64 3.80 3.56 8.50
N SER A 65 3.59 4.74 9.09
CA SER A 65 3.99 5.04 10.47
C SER A 65 3.27 4.14 11.46
N PHE A 66 1.94 3.99 11.30
CA PHE A 66 1.13 3.08 12.10
C PHE A 66 1.60 1.62 11.96
N SER A 67 1.73 1.12 10.74
CA SER A 67 2.14 -0.26 10.46
C SER A 67 3.48 -0.57 11.12
N ARG A 68 4.47 0.30 11.00
CA ARG A 68 5.78 0.12 11.65
C ARG A 68 5.74 0.16 13.18
N ALA A 69 4.79 0.87 13.78
CA ALA A 69 4.68 0.95 15.22
C ALA A 69 4.12 -0.33 15.84
N VAL A 70 3.46 -1.18 15.05
CA VAL A 70 2.74 -2.37 15.55
C VAL A 70 3.16 -3.68 14.89
N THR A 71 4.05 -3.64 13.89
CA THR A 71 4.53 -4.83 13.16
C THR A 71 6.06 -4.83 13.02
N PHE A 72 6.61 -5.90 12.43
CA PHE A 72 8.05 -6.09 12.19
C PHE A 72 8.92 -6.13 13.46
N GLY A 73 8.37 -6.58 14.58
CA GLY A 73 9.03 -6.72 15.88
C GLY A 73 8.94 -5.47 16.75
N ALA A 74 7.99 -4.57 16.47
CA ALA A 74 7.81 -3.33 17.23
C ALA A 74 7.12 -3.54 18.59
N THR A 75 6.58 -4.73 18.87
CA THR A 75 5.88 -5.04 20.12
C THR A 75 6.67 -6.00 21.02
N SER A 76 6.20 -6.17 22.26
CA SER A 76 6.74 -7.16 23.21
C SER A 76 6.58 -8.61 22.74
N LEU A 77 5.71 -8.86 21.75
CA LEU A 77 5.56 -10.19 21.15
C LEU A 77 6.79 -10.56 20.30
N GLY A 78 7.50 -9.57 19.74
CA GLY A 78 8.59 -9.80 18.81
C GLY A 78 8.11 -10.35 17.46
N ARG A 79 8.96 -10.22 16.44
CA ARG A 79 8.56 -10.41 15.04
C ARG A 79 7.91 -11.76 14.73
N ARG A 80 8.45 -12.87 15.25
CA ARG A 80 7.92 -14.22 14.94
C ARG A 80 6.46 -14.39 15.37
N ARG A 81 6.08 -13.88 16.55
CA ARG A 81 4.71 -14.00 17.06
C ARG A 81 3.76 -13.00 16.40
N GLU A 82 4.22 -11.81 16.08
CA GLU A 82 3.46 -10.85 15.28
C GLU A 82 3.08 -11.42 13.90
N GLU A 83 4.05 -12.01 13.19
CA GLU A 83 3.79 -12.62 11.88
C GLU A 83 2.87 -13.85 11.99
N MET A 84 2.97 -14.63 13.07
CA MET A 84 2.05 -15.74 13.33
C MET A 84 0.60 -15.25 13.47
N LEU A 85 0.38 -14.16 14.20
CA LEU A 85 -0.94 -13.54 14.33
C LEU A 85 -1.42 -12.99 12.99
N ALA A 86 -0.55 -12.29 12.25
CA ALA A 86 -0.88 -11.75 10.94
C ALA A 86 -1.34 -12.85 9.97
N VAL A 87 -0.61 -13.95 9.87
CA VAL A 87 -0.95 -15.10 9.00
C VAL A 87 -2.23 -15.80 9.45
N ALA A 88 -2.41 -16.04 10.75
CA ALA A 88 -3.61 -16.68 11.27
C ALA A 88 -4.87 -15.85 10.96
N ILE A 89 -4.82 -14.54 11.22
CA ILE A 89 -5.94 -13.63 10.94
C ILE A 89 -6.20 -13.54 9.43
N SER A 90 -5.16 -13.41 8.60
CA SER A 90 -5.32 -13.39 7.14
C SER A 90 -5.97 -14.66 6.60
N SER A 91 -5.61 -15.84 7.14
CA SER A 91 -6.24 -17.11 6.79
C SER A 91 -7.73 -17.13 7.15
N MET A 92 -8.07 -16.70 8.37
CA MET A 92 -9.47 -16.61 8.83
C MET A 92 -10.30 -15.65 7.98
N LEU A 93 -9.71 -14.51 7.58
CA LEU A 93 -10.35 -13.49 6.75
C LEU A 93 -10.33 -13.82 5.25
N LYS A 94 -9.66 -14.92 4.85
CA LYS A 94 -9.42 -15.27 3.44
C LYS A 94 -8.72 -14.14 2.66
N CYS A 95 -7.86 -13.39 3.35
CA CYS A 95 -7.04 -12.34 2.74
C CYS A 95 -5.88 -12.99 1.99
N LYS A 96 -5.91 -12.91 0.65
CA LYS A 96 -4.94 -13.60 -0.22
C LYS A 96 -3.66 -12.83 -0.50
N TYR A 97 -3.66 -11.52 -0.29
CA TYR A 97 -2.48 -10.67 -0.42
C TYR A 97 -1.54 -10.91 0.76
#